data_AF-A0A2S8SR38-F1
#
_entry.id   AF-A0A2S8SR38-F1
#
_cell.length_a   1.000
_cell.length_b   1.000
_cell.length_c   1.000
_cell.angle_alpha   90.00
_cell.angle_beta   90.00
_cell.angle_gamma   90.00
#
_symmetry.space_group_name_H-M   'P 1'
#
loop_
_entity.id
_entity.type
_entity.pdbx_description
1 polymer ?
#
loop_
_entity_poly.entity_id
_entity_poly.type
_entity_poly.pdbx_seq_one_letter_code
_entity_poly.pdbx_strand_id
1 'polypeptide(L)'
;GDVSGKMPVEESGNMLILLGALSKVEGNTSYADRYWPTISKWANYLISKGYDLDNQLSTDDFSGHLAHNVNLSGKSIEALGAYAQMAQMRGDTAESGRVRGIAEGMTRQWLAAAKDGDHYKIAFDKPGTWSQKYNIVWDNILDINLFPDSVFDQEMAFYKTKQNRYGLPLDSRESYTKLDWTLWSAALTGKKADVVALADPIYDFLNDTPSRVPMNDWYRTLNATQVGFQARSVVGGVFIPVLNNRQIWSKWANRDLAAAKNVNLNWAPLPPPRQITTVVPTSEKGGVMWTYTLSQPSADWFATNANTATWKTGEGGLGAEGPPGARIGTAWNTSDIWARREFTLSAAQLANRDELQLLLYHDEDAEVYINGVAALNVAGFTSGYEPFEINKAALAALKPGKNVFAVHVHQNGGGQYIDMGLATVK
;
A
#
# COMPACT_ATOMS: atom_id res chain seq x y z
N GLY A 1 -28.58 27.34 -2.21
CA GLY A 1 -28.17 27.33 -3.63
C GLY A 1 -28.18 25.91 -4.12
N ASP A 2 -28.31 25.71 -5.43
CA ASP A 2 -28.22 24.39 -6.05
C ASP A 2 -26.84 23.75 -5.76
N VAL A 3 -26.85 22.50 -5.30
CA VAL A 3 -25.66 21.71 -4.94
C VAL A 3 -25.58 20.41 -5.75
N SER A 4 -26.40 20.24 -6.78
CA SER A 4 -26.48 19.03 -7.62
C SER A 4 -25.14 18.59 -8.23
N GLY A 5 -24.21 19.54 -8.47
CA GLY A 5 -22.83 19.29 -8.93
C GLY A 5 -21.74 19.58 -7.89
N LYS A 6 -22.09 19.64 -6.60
CA LYS A 6 -21.17 19.93 -5.50
C LYS A 6 -21.19 18.80 -4.47
N MET A 7 -20.19 18.81 -3.58
CA MET A 7 -19.95 17.79 -2.57
C MET A 7 -19.94 18.37 -1.13
N PRO A 8 -20.89 19.24 -0.72
CA PRO A 8 -20.75 19.98 0.54
C PRO A 8 -20.77 19.12 1.81
N VAL A 9 -21.54 18.02 1.89
CA VAL A 9 -21.45 17.10 3.05
C VAL A 9 -20.16 16.30 3.01
N GLU A 10 -19.77 15.83 1.83
CA GLU A 10 -18.54 15.06 1.60
C GLU A 10 -17.31 15.88 2.03
N GLU A 11 -17.19 17.13 1.59
CA GLU A 11 -16.07 18.01 1.91
C GLU A 11 -16.12 18.55 3.34
N SER A 12 -17.31 18.88 3.86
CA SER A 12 -17.45 19.25 5.28
C SER A 12 -17.02 18.08 6.18
N GLY A 13 -17.42 16.85 5.83
CA GLY A 13 -17.03 15.65 6.54
C GLY A 13 -15.52 15.41 6.50
N ASN A 14 -14.91 15.50 5.31
CA ASN A 14 -13.45 15.41 5.14
C ASN A 14 -12.71 16.37 6.08
N MET A 15 -13.09 17.64 6.04
CA MET A 15 -12.38 18.67 6.80
C MET A 15 -12.52 18.49 8.32
N LEU A 16 -13.70 18.12 8.81
CA LEU A 16 -13.92 17.91 10.24
C LEU A 16 -13.19 16.67 10.77
N ILE A 17 -13.20 15.57 10.02
CA ILE A 17 -12.45 14.35 10.36
C ILE A 17 -10.95 14.62 10.35
N LEU A 18 -10.44 15.31 9.33
CA LEU A 18 -9.02 15.67 9.22
C LEU A 18 -8.57 16.55 10.38
N LEU A 19 -9.34 17.58 10.71
CA LEU A 19 -9.03 18.48 11.82
C LEU A 19 -9.15 17.78 13.17
N GLY A 20 -10.14 16.91 13.35
CA GLY A 20 -10.26 16.07 14.54
C GLY A 20 -9.06 15.13 14.71
N ALA A 21 -8.63 14.49 13.63
CA ALA A 21 -7.43 13.66 13.62
C ALA A 21 -6.17 14.46 13.99
N LEU A 22 -5.97 15.64 13.40
CA LEU A 22 -4.85 16.52 13.71
C LEU A 22 -4.87 16.93 15.20
N SER A 23 -6.01 17.42 15.70
CA SER A 23 -6.14 17.84 17.10
C SER A 23 -5.90 16.69 18.09
N LYS A 24 -6.32 15.48 17.73
CA LYS A 24 -6.05 14.28 18.53
C LYS A 24 -4.56 13.95 18.58
N VAL A 25 -3.85 14.07 17.45
CA VAL A 25 -2.41 13.84 17.37
C VAL A 25 -1.62 14.89 18.14
N GLU A 26 -2.00 16.17 18.02
CA GLU A 26 -1.35 17.29 18.72
C GLU A 26 -1.76 17.39 20.20
N GLY A 27 -2.82 16.70 20.60
CA GLY A 27 -3.40 16.78 21.95
C GLY A 27 -4.04 18.13 22.27
N ASN A 28 -4.31 18.97 21.26
CA ASN A 28 -4.89 20.30 21.41
C ASN A 28 -5.54 20.78 20.10
N THR A 29 -6.28 21.89 20.14
CA THR A 29 -7.01 22.43 18.98
C THR A 29 -6.39 23.68 18.37
N SER A 30 -5.13 24.01 18.69
CA SER A 30 -4.53 25.30 18.30
C SER A 30 -4.62 25.59 16.80
N TYR A 31 -4.42 24.57 15.94
CA TYR A 31 -4.58 24.73 14.50
C TYR A 31 -6.05 25.02 14.12
N ALA A 32 -6.98 24.22 14.65
CA ALA A 32 -8.41 24.31 14.37
C ALA A 32 -9.02 25.63 14.90
N ASP A 33 -8.54 26.14 16.04
CA ASP A 33 -9.06 27.34 16.70
C ASP A 33 -8.98 28.57 15.81
N ARG A 34 -7.95 28.65 14.95
CA ARG A 34 -7.78 29.72 13.96
C ARG A 34 -8.93 29.82 12.96
N TYR A 35 -9.64 28.71 12.74
CA TYR A 35 -10.71 28.59 11.75
C TYR A 35 -12.05 28.15 12.36
N TRP A 36 -12.19 28.21 13.69
CA TRP A 36 -13.37 27.70 14.39
C TRP A 36 -14.72 28.21 13.86
N PRO A 37 -14.88 29.50 13.47
CA PRO A 37 -16.12 29.97 12.87
C PRO A 37 -16.49 29.23 11.57
N THR A 38 -15.50 28.85 10.76
CA THR A 38 -15.71 28.09 9.51
C THR A 38 -15.99 26.62 9.82
N ILE A 39 -15.22 26.02 10.73
CA ILE A 39 -15.41 24.63 11.20
C ILE A 39 -16.84 24.45 11.76
N SER A 40 -17.30 25.40 12.57
CA SER A 40 -18.64 25.38 13.14
C SER A 40 -19.74 25.54 12.07
N LYS A 41 -19.49 26.26 10.97
CA LYS A 41 -20.41 26.31 9.83
C LYS A 41 -20.53 24.94 9.14
N TRP A 42 -19.42 24.23 8.96
CA TRP A 42 -19.42 22.88 8.40
C TRP A 42 -20.18 21.91 9.32
N ALA A 43 -19.93 21.93 10.63
CA ALA A 43 -20.66 21.11 11.59
C ALA A 43 -22.17 21.40 11.58
N ASN A 44 -22.57 22.66 11.60
CA ASN A 44 -23.99 23.02 11.52
C ASN A 44 -24.63 22.64 10.17
N TYR A 45 -23.87 22.70 9.08
CA TYR A 45 -24.33 22.20 7.79
C TYR A 45 -24.61 20.70 7.85
N LEU A 46 -23.68 19.91 8.39
CA LEU A 46 -23.85 18.48 8.60
C LEU A 46 -25.01 18.13 9.55
N ILE A 47 -25.23 18.90 10.62
CA ILE A 47 -26.41 18.73 11.48
C ILE A 47 -27.70 18.90 10.67
N SER A 48 -27.74 19.89 9.78
CA SER A 48 -28.95 20.22 9.02
C SER A 48 -29.21 19.35 7.80
N LYS A 49 -28.14 18.80 7.20
CA LYS A 49 -28.22 18.11 5.90
C LYS A 49 -27.53 16.76 5.88
N GLY A 50 -26.64 16.44 6.79
CA GLY A 50 -25.73 15.31 6.66
C GLY A 50 -26.33 13.93 6.92
N TYR A 51 -27.53 13.83 7.51
CA TYR A 51 -28.15 12.53 7.78
C TYR A 51 -28.73 11.86 6.53
N ASP A 52 -29.72 12.48 5.88
CA ASP A 52 -30.38 11.92 4.70
C ASP A 52 -30.50 13.01 3.63
N LEU A 53 -29.87 12.77 2.48
CA LEU A 53 -29.59 13.78 1.47
C LEU A 53 -30.31 13.45 0.18
N ASP A 54 -31.26 14.32 -0.20
CA ASP A 54 -32.01 14.16 -1.43
C ASP A 54 -31.16 14.39 -2.69
N ASN A 55 -30.19 15.32 -2.65
CA ASN A 55 -29.45 15.74 -3.84
C ASN A 55 -28.07 16.35 -3.54
N GLN A 56 -26.99 15.61 -3.80
CA GLN A 56 -25.61 16.09 -4.02
C GLN A 56 -24.70 14.93 -4.51
N LEU A 57 -23.50 15.24 -5.00
CA LEU A 57 -22.50 14.22 -5.32
C LEU A 57 -21.78 13.70 -4.06
N SER A 58 -21.12 12.57 -4.22
CA SER A 58 -20.14 12.02 -3.27
C SER A 58 -18.81 11.78 -3.98
N THR A 59 -17.77 11.37 -3.27
CA THR A 59 -16.49 11.00 -3.90
C THR A 59 -16.61 9.86 -4.92
N ASP A 60 -17.70 9.08 -4.85
CA ASP A 60 -18.05 8.03 -5.82
C ASP A 60 -18.92 8.55 -6.98
N ASP A 61 -18.76 9.82 -7.37
CA ASP A 61 -19.49 10.45 -8.48
C ASP A 61 -19.26 9.76 -9.84
N PHE A 62 -18.12 9.10 -10.01
CA PHE A 62 -17.82 8.23 -11.14
C PHE A 62 -18.78 7.04 -11.27
N SER A 63 -19.46 6.66 -10.18
CA SER A 63 -20.54 5.66 -10.16
C SER A 63 -21.93 6.28 -10.33
N GLY A 64 -22.01 7.56 -10.65
CA GLY A 64 -23.24 8.31 -10.83
C GLY A 64 -23.83 8.87 -9.53
N HIS A 65 -24.81 9.75 -9.68
CA HIS A 65 -25.49 10.40 -8.56
C HIS A 65 -26.28 9.41 -7.70
N LEU A 66 -26.19 9.54 -6.38
CA LEU A 66 -26.89 8.68 -5.43
C LEU A 66 -27.44 9.49 -4.25
N ALA A 67 -28.75 9.75 -4.29
CA ALA A 67 -29.50 10.26 -3.15
C ALA A 67 -29.56 9.23 -2.02
N HIS A 68 -29.85 9.70 -0.80
CA HIS A 68 -30.07 8.86 0.38
C HIS A 68 -28.88 7.95 0.74
N ASN A 69 -27.66 8.36 0.35
CA ASN A 69 -26.45 7.55 0.46
C ASN A 69 -26.09 7.24 1.92
N VAL A 70 -26.17 5.95 2.26
CA VAL A 70 -25.95 5.44 3.62
C VAL A 70 -24.49 5.60 4.07
N ASN A 71 -23.53 5.38 3.17
CA ASN A 71 -22.10 5.51 3.50
C ASN A 71 -21.73 6.99 3.73
N LEU A 72 -22.27 7.91 2.95
CA LEU A 72 -22.06 9.35 3.11
C LEU A 72 -22.72 9.90 4.38
N SER A 73 -23.89 9.37 4.73
CA SER A 73 -24.53 9.63 6.02
C SER A 73 -23.62 9.22 7.19
N GLY A 74 -23.01 8.03 7.10
CA GLY A 74 -22.02 7.55 8.08
C GLY A 74 -20.85 8.52 8.24
N LYS A 75 -20.32 9.06 7.13
CA LYS A 75 -19.28 10.10 7.16
C LYS A 75 -19.69 11.33 7.95
N SER A 76 -20.93 11.81 7.75
CA SER A 76 -21.44 12.97 8.46
C SER A 76 -21.50 12.71 9.97
N ILE A 77 -21.94 11.52 10.36
CA ILE A 77 -22.03 11.11 11.77
C ILE A 77 -20.63 11.11 12.41
N GLU A 78 -19.65 10.49 11.75
CA GLU A 78 -18.24 10.48 12.20
C GLU A 78 -17.66 11.89 12.31
N ALA A 79 -17.91 12.74 11.31
CA ALA A 79 -17.45 14.12 11.29
C ALA A 79 -18.03 14.96 12.45
N LEU A 80 -19.30 14.75 12.81
CA LEU A 80 -19.91 15.38 13.98
C LEU A 80 -19.32 14.85 15.29
N GLY A 81 -19.00 13.55 15.35
CA GLY A 81 -18.25 12.95 16.45
C GLY A 81 -16.87 13.60 16.64
N ALA A 82 -16.10 13.75 15.55
CA ALA A 82 -14.81 14.42 15.55
C ALA A 82 -14.91 15.90 15.97
N TYR A 83 -15.93 16.62 15.50
CA TYR A 83 -16.20 18.00 15.94
C TYR A 83 -16.48 18.08 17.45
N ALA A 84 -17.31 17.18 17.98
CA ALA A 84 -17.61 17.13 19.41
C ALA A 84 -16.35 16.84 20.25
N GLN A 85 -15.45 15.97 19.79
CA GLN A 85 -14.16 15.73 20.42
C GLN A 85 -13.28 17.00 20.44
N MET A 86 -13.20 17.73 19.33
CA MET A 86 -12.47 19.01 19.28
C MET A 86 -13.08 20.05 20.23
N ALA A 87 -14.41 20.19 20.26
CA ALA A 87 -15.10 21.08 21.19
C ALA A 87 -14.78 20.75 22.65
N GLN A 88 -14.73 19.45 22.99
CA GLN A 88 -14.30 18.99 24.32
C GLN A 88 -12.86 19.38 24.64
N MET A 89 -11.93 19.19 23.69
CA MET A 89 -10.50 19.56 23.86
C MET A 89 -10.32 21.07 24.07
N ARG A 90 -11.19 21.90 23.49
CA ARG A 90 -11.24 23.36 23.70
C ARG A 90 -11.81 23.78 25.05
N GLY A 91 -12.40 22.86 25.81
CA GLY A 91 -13.16 23.17 27.02
C GLY A 91 -14.60 23.62 26.77
N ASP A 92 -15.10 23.58 25.53
CA ASP A 92 -16.49 23.88 25.19
C ASP A 92 -17.38 22.64 25.38
N THR A 93 -17.57 22.28 26.65
CA THR A 93 -18.29 21.07 27.07
C THR A 93 -19.77 21.09 26.68
N ALA A 94 -20.40 22.27 26.63
CA ALA A 94 -21.79 22.42 26.24
C ALA A 94 -21.99 22.13 24.75
N GLU A 95 -21.14 22.70 23.88
CA GLU A 95 -21.21 22.43 22.45
C GLU A 95 -20.82 20.97 22.13
N SER A 96 -19.80 20.44 22.81
CA SER A 96 -19.43 19.03 22.70
C SER A 96 -20.61 18.11 23.00
N GLY A 97 -21.28 18.30 24.15
CA GLY A 97 -22.44 17.50 24.54
C GLY A 97 -23.60 17.62 23.56
N ARG A 98 -23.88 18.84 23.06
CA ARG A 98 -24.93 19.08 22.06
C ARG A 98 -24.68 18.32 20.77
N VAL A 99 -23.49 18.49 20.17
CA VAL A 99 -23.18 17.87 18.88
C VAL A 99 -23.02 16.37 19.02
N ARG A 100 -22.43 15.89 20.13
CA ARG A 100 -22.35 14.46 20.43
C ARG A 100 -23.73 13.81 20.50
N GLY A 101 -24.66 14.40 21.25
CA GLY A 101 -26.02 13.88 21.38
C GLY A 101 -26.78 13.84 20.05
N ILE A 102 -26.53 14.82 19.15
CA ILE A 102 -27.06 14.81 17.78
C ILE A 102 -26.48 13.64 16.98
N ALA A 103 -25.15 13.46 17.00
CA ALA A 103 -24.49 12.37 16.29
C ALA A 103 -24.99 11.00 16.75
N GLU A 104 -25.12 10.78 18.07
CA GLU A 104 -25.69 9.54 18.63
C GLU A 104 -27.15 9.33 18.21
N GLY A 105 -27.94 10.40 18.14
CA GLY A 105 -29.30 10.36 17.61
C GLY A 105 -29.35 9.94 16.14
N MET A 106 -28.47 10.52 15.32
CA MET A 106 -28.31 10.15 13.92
C MET A 106 -27.86 8.70 13.77
N THR A 107 -26.92 8.21 14.59
CA THR A 107 -26.49 6.80 14.55
C THR A 107 -27.64 5.85 14.85
N ARG A 108 -28.47 6.13 15.86
CA ARG A 108 -29.66 5.30 16.15
C ARG A 108 -30.63 5.25 14.97
N GLN A 109 -30.86 6.39 14.31
CA GLN A 109 -31.71 6.44 13.12
C GLN A 109 -31.08 5.69 11.95
N TRP A 110 -29.77 5.86 11.73
CA TRP A 110 -29.00 5.20 10.69
C TRP A 110 -29.09 3.68 10.84
N LEU A 111 -28.88 3.15 12.04
CA LEU A 111 -28.95 1.71 12.33
C LEU A 111 -30.35 1.14 12.02
N ALA A 112 -31.41 1.88 12.35
CA ALA A 112 -32.78 1.46 12.08
C ALA A 112 -33.13 1.53 10.58
N ALA A 113 -32.69 2.59 9.90
CA ALA A 113 -33.07 2.86 8.52
C ALA A 113 -32.19 2.13 7.50
N ALA A 114 -30.92 1.92 7.77
CA ALA A 114 -29.96 1.37 6.79
C ALA A 114 -29.87 -0.17 6.82
N LYS A 115 -30.25 -0.82 7.92
CA LYS A 115 -30.10 -2.27 8.09
C LYS A 115 -30.97 -3.04 7.08
N ASP A 116 -30.40 -4.10 6.51
CA ASP A 116 -31.06 -4.98 5.55
C ASP A 116 -30.61 -6.43 5.74
N GLY A 117 -31.08 -7.04 6.82
CA GLY A 117 -30.68 -8.38 7.21
C GLY A 117 -29.25 -8.44 7.73
N ASP A 118 -28.36 -9.05 6.93
CA ASP A 118 -26.95 -9.34 7.24
C ASP A 118 -25.98 -8.24 6.79
N HIS A 119 -26.49 -7.12 6.26
CA HIS A 119 -25.68 -5.96 5.84
C HIS A 119 -26.48 -4.64 5.92
N TYR A 120 -25.88 -3.55 5.45
CA TYR A 120 -26.46 -2.22 5.35
C TYR A 120 -26.53 -1.72 3.90
N LYS A 121 -27.64 -1.07 3.56
CA LYS A 121 -28.00 -0.65 2.20
C LYS A 121 -27.01 0.31 1.55
N ILE A 122 -27.07 0.43 0.23
CA ILE A 122 -26.37 1.50 -0.50
C ILE A 122 -27.02 2.87 -0.22
N ALA A 123 -28.35 2.90 -0.19
CA ALA A 123 -29.18 4.06 0.03
C ALA A 123 -30.38 3.69 0.93
N PHE A 124 -30.85 4.62 1.76
CA PHE A 124 -31.90 4.32 2.74
C PHE A 124 -33.19 3.77 2.11
N ASP A 125 -33.49 4.19 0.88
CA ASP A 125 -34.68 3.84 0.10
C ASP A 125 -34.49 2.64 -0.85
N LYS A 126 -33.32 1.97 -0.85
CA LYS A 126 -32.99 0.88 -1.77
C LYS A 126 -32.77 -0.47 -1.07
N PRO A 127 -33.82 -1.22 -0.72
CA PRO A 127 -33.68 -2.57 -0.15
C PRO A 127 -33.05 -3.56 -1.15
N GLY A 128 -32.40 -4.59 -0.64
CA GLY A 128 -31.67 -5.62 -1.40
C GLY A 128 -30.34 -5.16 -1.99
N THR A 129 -29.80 -4.03 -1.54
CA THR A 129 -28.57 -3.42 -2.08
C THR A 129 -27.52 -3.28 -0.99
N TRP A 130 -26.26 -3.08 -1.37
CA TRP A 130 -25.17 -2.92 -0.42
C TRP A 130 -24.06 -2.05 -1.01
N SER A 131 -23.21 -1.52 -0.13
CA SER A 131 -21.96 -0.85 -0.49
C SER A 131 -20.92 -1.01 0.60
N GLN A 132 -19.66 -0.84 0.24
CA GLN A 132 -18.58 -0.65 1.19
C GLN A 132 -18.84 0.57 2.08
N LYS A 133 -18.79 0.38 3.40
CA LYS A 133 -18.99 1.41 4.42
C LYS A 133 -17.65 2.01 4.86
N TYR A 134 -16.81 2.35 3.89
CA TYR A 134 -15.46 2.83 4.15
C TYR A 134 -15.42 4.13 4.99
N ASN A 135 -16.47 4.96 4.98
CA ASN A 135 -16.46 6.23 5.70
C ASN A 135 -16.57 6.08 7.22
N ILE A 136 -17.09 4.96 7.74
CA ILE A 136 -17.21 4.75 9.19
C ILE A 136 -15.93 4.16 9.81
N VAL A 137 -14.86 3.99 9.03
CA VAL A 137 -13.54 3.54 9.52
C VAL A 137 -12.94 4.48 10.56
N TRP A 138 -13.31 5.76 10.49
CA TRP A 138 -12.81 6.78 11.42
C TRP A 138 -13.32 6.58 12.84
N ASP A 139 -14.39 5.80 13.05
CA ASP A 139 -14.97 5.58 14.37
C ASP A 139 -13.96 4.96 15.33
N ASN A 140 -13.26 3.92 14.84
CA ASN A 140 -12.22 3.22 15.57
C ASN A 140 -10.88 3.98 15.53
N ILE A 141 -10.47 4.53 14.37
CA ILE A 141 -9.19 5.24 14.24
C ILE A 141 -9.12 6.46 15.18
N LEU A 142 -10.23 7.19 15.30
CA LEU A 142 -10.34 8.41 16.08
C LEU A 142 -11.02 8.19 17.44
N ASP A 143 -11.24 6.95 17.87
CA ASP A 143 -11.94 6.61 19.12
C ASP A 143 -13.24 7.44 19.28
N ILE A 144 -13.99 7.63 18.20
CA ILE A 144 -15.26 8.38 18.19
C ILE A 144 -16.35 7.53 18.86
N ASN A 145 -16.36 6.21 18.64
CA ASN A 145 -17.25 5.26 19.31
C ASN A 145 -18.73 5.65 19.21
N LEU A 146 -19.22 5.95 18.01
CA LEU A 146 -20.63 6.19 17.70
C LEU A 146 -21.33 4.92 17.21
N PHE A 147 -20.64 4.07 16.44
CA PHE A 147 -21.21 2.84 15.91
C PHE A 147 -20.80 1.65 16.80
N PRO A 148 -21.73 0.73 17.11
CA PRO A 148 -21.37 -0.47 17.87
C PRO A 148 -20.55 -1.44 17.01
N ASP A 149 -19.57 -2.13 17.61
CA ASP A 149 -18.69 -3.09 16.93
C ASP A 149 -19.41 -4.13 16.06
N SER A 150 -20.63 -4.51 16.46
CA SER A 150 -21.48 -5.42 15.69
C SER A 150 -21.77 -4.94 14.26
N VAL A 151 -21.76 -3.63 13.99
CA VAL A 151 -21.91 -3.07 12.64
C VAL A 151 -20.71 -3.45 11.79
N PHE A 152 -19.50 -3.25 12.31
CA PHE A 152 -18.25 -3.55 11.60
C PHE A 152 -18.10 -5.05 11.37
N ASP A 153 -18.39 -5.86 12.39
CA ASP A 153 -18.32 -7.32 12.28
C ASP A 153 -19.35 -7.87 11.27
N GLN A 154 -20.57 -7.31 11.25
CA GLN A 154 -21.63 -7.69 10.31
C GLN A 154 -21.25 -7.33 8.87
N GLU A 155 -20.84 -6.08 8.60
CA GLU A 155 -20.40 -5.66 7.26
C GLU A 155 -19.18 -6.47 6.79
N MET A 156 -18.19 -6.70 7.67
CA MET A 156 -17.00 -7.47 7.32
C MET A 156 -17.33 -8.94 7.00
N ALA A 157 -18.22 -9.57 7.77
CA ALA A 157 -18.70 -10.92 7.47
C ALA A 157 -19.39 -10.96 6.11
N PHE A 158 -20.25 -9.98 5.81
CA PHE A 158 -20.92 -9.88 4.52
C PHE A 158 -19.93 -9.65 3.37
N TYR A 159 -18.99 -8.71 3.50
CA TYR A 159 -17.98 -8.40 2.47
C TYR A 159 -17.16 -9.63 2.06
N LYS A 160 -16.76 -10.44 3.02
CA LYS A 160 -16.03 -11.69 2.74
C LYS A 160 -16.83 -12.65 1.84
N THR A 161 -18.15 -12.62 1.88
CA THR A 161 -19.02 -13.41 0.98
C THR A 161 -19.15 -12.83 -0.43
N LYS A 162 -18.78 -11.56 -0.63
CA LYS A 162 -18.93 -10.82 -1.89
C LYS A 162 -17.62 -10.59 -2.64
N GLN A 163 -16.50 -11.08 -2.12
CA GLN A 163 -15.21 -10.94 -2.80
C GLN A 163 -15.20 -11.71 -4.12
N ASN A 164 -14.67 -11.06 -5.15
CA ASN A 164 -14.26 -11.69 -6.40
C ASN A 164 -12.76 -11.99 -6.36
N ARG A 165 -12.26 -12.66 -7.42
CA ARG A 165 -10.85 -13.07 -7.56
C ARG A 165 -9.85 -11.96 -7.24
N TYR A 166 -10.16 -10.72 -7.63
CA TYR A 166 -9.25 -9.58 -7.57
C TYR A 166 -9.70 -8.47 -6.60
N GLY A 167 -10.75 -8.69 -5.80
CA GLY A 167 -11.19 -7.69 -4.83
C GLY A 167 -12.67 -7.73 -4.50
N LEU A 168 -13.04 -6.96 -3.50
CA LEU A 168 -14.42 -6.68 -3.12
C LEU A 168 -15.01 -5.59 -4.04
N PRO A 169 -16.13 -5.80 -4.73
CA PRO A 169 -16.81 -4.73 -5.47
C PRO A 169 -17.14 -3.52 -4.59
N LEU A 170 -17.18 -2.32 -5.19
CA LEU A 170 -17.50 -1.09 -4.44
C LEU A 170 -18.89 -1.18 -3.80
N ASP A 171 -19.85 -1.70 -4.57
CA ASP A 171 -21.23 -1.85 -4.18
C ASP A 171 -21.96 -2.87 -5.09
N SER A 172 -23.27 -3.02 -4.88
CA SER A 172 -24.10 -3.99 -5.61
C SER A 172 -24.40 -3.65 -7.08
N ARG A 173 -23.96 -2.49 -7.60
CA ARG A 173 -24.32 -2.03 -8.95
C ARG A 173 -23.42 -2.60 -10.03
N GLU A 174 -22.14 -2.78 -9.73
CA GLU A 174 -21.10 -3.09 -10.71
C GLU A 174 -20.02 -3.99 -10.14
N SER A 175 -19.27 -4.66 -11.02
CA SER A 175 -18.17 -5.57 -10.64
C SER A 175 -16.82 -4.87 -10.49
N TYR A 176 -16.75 -3.54 -10.57
CA TYR A 176 -15.53 -2.80 -10.29
C TYR A 176 -15.41 -2.44 -8.81
N THR A 177 -14.22 -2.04 -8.40
CA THR A 177 -13.95 -1.56 -7.05
C THR A 177 -13.10 -0.30 -7.07
N LYS A 178 -12.95 0.29 -5.88
CA LYS A 178 -11.86 1.21 -5.59
C LYS A 178 -10.87 0.58 -4.61
N LEU A 179 -9.60 0.56 -4.97
CA LEU A 179 -8.53 -0.09 -4.20
C LEU A 179 -8.45 0.45 -2.77
N ASP A 180 -8.35 1.77 -2.63
CA ASP A 180 -8.25 2.45 -1.35
C ASP A 180 -9.51 2.24 -0.49
N TRP A 181 -10.71 2.34 -1.07
CA TRP A 181 -11.96 2.06 -0.33
C TRP A 181 -12.06 0.63 0.18
N THR A 182 -11.53 -0.33 -0.58
CA THR A 182 -11.47 -1.72 -0.12
C THR A 182 -10.57 -1.85 1.11
N LEU A 183 -9.42 -1.17 1.13
CA LEU A 183 -8.51 -1.18 2.28
C LEU A 183 -9.06 -0.39 3.49
N TRP A 184 -9.83 0.68 3.25
CA TRP A 184 -10.57 1.38 4.31
C TRP A 184 -11.63 0.49 4.94
N SER A 185 -12.39 -0.24 4.11
CA SER A 185 -13.36 -1.23 4.57
C SER A 185 -12.67 -2.38 5.33
N ALA A 186 -11.51 -2.82 4.86
CA ALA A 186 -10.70 -3.86 5.50
C ALA A 186 -10.24 -3.46 6.92
N ALA A 187 -10.09 -2.16 7.18
CA ALA A 187 -9.68 -1.63 8.47
C ALA A 187 -10.83 -1.49 9.49
N LEU A 188 -12.10 -1.64 9.09
CA LEU A 188 -13.26 -1.38 9.97
C LEU A 188 -13.20 -2.08 11.32
N THR A 189 -12.82 -3.35 11.35
CA THR A 189 -12.82 -4.16 12.59
C THR A 189 -11.53 -4.02 13.41
N GLY A 190 -10.49 -3.37 12.87
CA GLY A 190 -9.14 -3.34 13.43
C GLY A 190 -8.41 -4.70 13.45
N LYS A 191 -9.04 -5.78 12.98
CA LYS A 191 -8.46 -7.14 13.01
C LYS A 191 -7.53 -7.34 11.82
N LYS A 192 -6.28 -7.71 12.08
CA LYS A 192 -5.30 -8.03 11.02
C LYS A 192 -5.81 -9.08 10.03
N ALA A 193 -6.55 -10.09 10.50
CA ALA A 193 -7.09 -11.13 9.65
C ALA A 193 -8.09 -10.59 8.62
N ASP A 194 -8.86 -9.56 8.97
CA ASP A 194 -9.83 -8.92 8.07
C ASP A 194 -9.12 -8.03 7.05
N VAL A 195 -8.08 -7.32 7.49
CA VAL A 195 -7.19 -6.57 6.61
C VAL A 195 -6.57 -7.48 5.55
N VAL A 196 -5.99 -8.60 5.96
CA VAL A 196 -5.39 -9.58 5.04
C VAL A 196 -6.44 -10.16 4.10
N ALA A 197 -7.61 -10.55 4.60
CA ALA A 197 -8.66 -11.15 3.78
C ALA A 197 -9.12 -10.25 2.62
N LEU A 198 -9.16 -8.94 2.81
CA LEU A 198 -9.54 -7.98 1.76
C LEU A 198 -8.36 -7.43 0.96
N ALA A 199 -7.14 -7.50 1.50
CA ALA A 199 -5.92 -7.06 0.81
C ALA A 199 -5.33 -8.13 -0.12
N ASP A 200 -5.44 -9.41 0.21
CA ASP A 200 -4.87 -10.50 -0.60
C ASP A 200 -5.38 -10.48 -2.07
N PRO A 201 -6.69 -10.31 -2.35
CA PRO A 201 -7.16 -10.19 -3.72
C PRO A 201 -6.65 -8.93 -4.46
N ILE A 202 -6.34 -7.86 -3.72
CA ILE A 202 -5.72 -6.65 -4.29
C ILE A 202 -4.27 -6.96 -4.67
N TYR A 203 -3.55 -7.71 -3.83
CA TYR A 203 -2.20 -8.17 -4.15
C TYR A 203 -2.19 -9.02 -5.43
N ASP A 204 -3.14 -9.96 -5.54
CA ASP A 204 -3.35 -10.75 -6.76
C ASP A 204 -3.63 -9.87 -7.98
N PHE A 205 -4.45 -8.82 -7.82
CA PHE A 205 -4.71 -7.84 -8.88
C PHE A 205 -3.43 -7.16 -9.36
N LEU A 206 -2.61 -6.67 -8.43
CA LEU A 206 -1.37 -5.98 -8.75
C LEU A 206 -0.36 -6.89 -9.46
N ASN A 207 -0.38 -8.18 -9.13
CA ASN A 207 0.48 -9.19 -9.75
C ASN A 207 -0.01 -9.59 -11.15
N ASP A 208 -1.32 -9.78 -11.31
CA ASP A 208 -1.90 -10.42 -12.50
C ASP A 208 -2.41 -9.41 -13.55
N THR A 209 -2.52 -8.12 -13.22
CA THR A 209 -3.22 -7.16 -14.08
C THR A 209 -2.61 -7.09 -15.50
N PRO A 210 -3.45 -7.20 -16.55
CA PRO A 210 -2.98 -7.03 -17.93
C PRO A 210 -2.73 -5.56 -18.27
N SER A 211 -3.18 -4.62 -17.44
CA SER A 211 -3.07 -3.19 -17.69
C SER A 211 -1.67 -2.70 -17.32
N ARG A 212 -0.91 -2.17 -18.29
CA ARG A 212 0.46 -1.65 -18.11
C ARG A 212 0.45 -0.19 -17.66
N VAL A 213 -0.09 0.03 -16.46
CA VAL A 213 -0.27 1.35 -15.83
C VAL A 213 0.28 1.33 -14.40
N PRO A 214 0.73 2.47 -13.83
CA PRO A 214 1.02 2.55 -12.39
C PRO A 214 -0.22 2.16 -11.58
N MET A 215 -0.02 1.59 -10.37
CA MET A 215 -1.08 1.10 -9.49
C MET A 215 -2.35 1.97 -9.58
N ASN A 216 -3.35 1.44 -10.28
CA ASN A 216 -4.59 2.15 -10.54
C ASN A 216 -5.59 1.80 -9.45
N ASP A 217 -6.41 2.78 -9.09
CA ASP A 217 -7.30 2.64 -7.96
C ASP A 217 -8.73 2.29 -8.37
N TRP A 218 -9.08 2.31 -9.67
CA TRP A 218 -10.40 1.87 -10.17
C TRP A 218 -10.27 0.76 -11.23
N TYR A 219 -10.66 -0.46 -10.86
CA TYR A 219 -10.48 -1.67 -11.68
C TYR A 219 -11.60 -2.69 -11.53
N ARG A 220 -11.71 -3.62 -12.48
CA ARG A 220 -12.67 -4.73 -12.47
C ARG A 220 -12.18 -5.86 -11.56
N THR A 221 -12.98 -6.24 -10.57
CA THR A 221 -12.62 -7.28 -9.58
C THR A 221 -12.70 -8.71 -10.11
N LEU A 222 -13.23 -8.92 -11.33
CA LEU A 222 -13.35 -10.23 -11.95
C LEU A 222 -12.14 -10.60 -12.82
N ASN A 223 -11.50 -9.63 -13.47
CA ASN A 223 -10.48 -9.87 -14.49
C ASN A 223 -9.26 -8.92 -14.43
N ALA A 224 -9.13 -8.14 -13.35
CA ALA A 224 -7.99 -7.25 -13.08
C ALA A 224 -7.76 -6.14 -14.12
N THR A 225 -8.69 -5.90 -15.04
CA THR A 225 -8.54 -4.82 -16.04
C THR A 225 -8.82 -3.47 -15.42
N GLN A 226 -7.98 -2.48 -15.72
CA GLN A 226 -8.24 -1.08 -15.39
C GLN A 226 -9.62 -0.64 -15.94
N VAL A 227 -10.36 0.11 -15.13
CA VAL A 227 -11.52 0.90 -15.58
C VAL A 227 -11.09 2.35 -15.80
N GLY A 228 -10.36 2.92 -14.84
CA GLY A 228 -9.80 4.26 -14.92
C GLY A 228 -8.87 4.56 -13.74
N PHE A 229 -8.61 5.85 -13.53
CA PHE A 229 -7.85 6.42 -12.41
C PHE A 229 -6.49 5.77 -12.10
N GLN A 230 -5.41 6.49 -12.40
CA GLN A 230 -4.04 6.05 -12.15
C GLN A 230 -3.17 7.23 -11.71
N ALA A 231 -2.06 6.95 -11.04
CA ALA A 231 -1.07 7.96 -10.61
C ALA A 231 -1.69 9.12 -9.80
N ARG A 232 -2.62 8.80 -8.89
CA ARG A 232 -3.33 9.78 -8.05
C ARG A 232 -2.82 9.74 -6.61
N SER A 233 -2.89 10.88 -5.91
CA SER A 233 -2.48 10.99 -4.50
C SER A 233 -3.32 10.14 -3.53
N VAL A 234 -4.47 9.64 -3.97
CA VAL A 234 -5.33 8.71 -3.21
C VAL A 234 -4.62 7.42 -2.81
N VAL A 235 -3.47 7.11 -3.43
CA VAL A 235 -2.58 6.01 -3.00
C VAL A 235 -2.23 6.07 -1.50
N GLY A 236 -2.24 7.24 -0.88
CA GLY A 236 -2.08 7.38 0.57
C GLY A 236 -3.12 6.59 1.38
N GLY A 237 -4.31 6.35 0.82
CA GLY A 237 -5.37 5.55 1.43
C GLY A 237 -4.99 4.09 1.70
N VAL A 238 -3.97 3.56 1.02
CA VAL A 238 -3.44 2.20 1.24
C VAL A 238 -2.92 2.01 2.67
N PHE A 239 -2.44 3.08 3.29
CA PHE A 239 -1.83 3.02 4.63
C PHE A 239 -2.86 3.09 5.76
N ILE A 240 -4.16 3.23 5.49
CA ILE A 240 -5.16 3.37 6.55
C ILE A 240 -5.18 2.20 7.56
N PRO A 241 -4.94 0.92 7.20
CA PRO A 241 -4.93 -0.15 8.20
C PRO A 241 -3.80 0.01 9.23
N VAL A 242 -2.74 0.74 8.87
CA VAL A 242 -1.63 1.05 9.77
C VAL A 242 -2.04 2.07 10.83
N LEU A 243 -3.01 2.95 10.55
CA LEU A 243 -3.49 3.94 11.52
C LEU A 243 -4.23 3.29 12.70
N ASN A 244 -4.86 2.13 12.48
CA ASN A 244 -5.47 1.33 13.56
C ASN A 244 -4.43 0.65 14.46
N ASN A 245 -3.16 0.57 14.04
CA ASN A 245 -2.10 0.01 14.88
C ASN A 245 -1.33 1.14 15.56
N ARG A 246 -1.73 1.49 16.79
CA ARG A 246 -1.07 2.53 17.60
C ARG A 246 0.44 2.33 17.76
N GLN A 247 0.93 1.08 17.87
CA GLN A 247 2.37 0.83 18.00
C GLN A 247 3.12 1.19 16.71
N ILE A 248 2.61 0.75 15.56
CA ILE A 248 3.22 1.07 14.26
C ILE A 248 3.10 2.58 13.99
N TRP A 249 1.93 3.17 14.22
CA TRP A 249 1.71 4.60 14.08
C TRP A 249 2.67 5.41 14.95
N SER A 250 2.76 5.12 16.26
CA SER A 250 3.67 5.83 17.18
C SER A 250 5.14 5.67 16.76
N LYS A 251 5.55 4.49 16.29
CA LYS A 251 6.92 4.28 15.77
C LYS A 251 7.25 5.27 14.65
N TRP A 252 6.35 5.41 13.67
CA TRP A 252 6.61 6.25 12.49
C TRP A 252 6.34 7.73 12.74
N ALA A 253 5.30 8.09 13.48
CA ALA A 253 5.00 9.46 13.86
C ALA A 253 6.11 10.07 14.73
N ASN A 254 6.66 9.31 15.69
CA ASN A 254 7.79 9.78 16.51
C ASN A 254 9.06 10.03 15.68
N ARG A 255 9.30 9.23 14.64
CA ARG A 255 10.43 9.45 13.71
C ARG A 255 10.26 10.78 12.99
N ASP A 256 9.06 11.10 12.54
CA ASP A 256 8.78 12.36 11.84
C ASP A 256 8.90 13.56 12.78
N LEU A 257 8.30 13.50 13.97
CA LEU A 257 8.44 14.55 14.99
C LEU A 257 9.90 14.78 15.42
N ALA A 258 10.70 13.72 15.53
CA ALA A 258 12.13 13.83 15.83
C ALA A 258 12.90 14.48 14.67
N ALA A 259 12.58 14.12 13.43
CA ALA A 259 13.17 14.73 12.24
C ALA A 259 12.76 16.20 12.06
N ALA A 260 11.53 16.56 12.45
CA ALA A 260 10.95 17.89 12.30
C ALA A 260 11.41 18.91 13.36
N LYS A 261 11.97 18.47 14.50
CA LYS A 261 12.33 19.35 15.65
C LYS A 261 13.21 20.55 15.31
N ASN A 262 13.97 20.49 14.21
CA ASN A 262 14.84 21.57 13.75
C ASN A 262 14.52 22.06 12.32
N VAL A 263 13.38 21.65 11.77
CA VAL A 263 12.97 22.06 10.43
C VAL A 263 12.01 23.23 10.57
N ASN A 264 12.38 24.38 10.02
CA ASN A 264 11.48 25.52 9.90
C ASN A 264 10.44 25.18 8.83
N LEU A 265 9.35 24.53 9.22
CA LEU A 265 8.41 23.89 8.31
C LEU A 265 7.49 24.91 7.62
N ASN A 266 7.86 25.29 6.39
CA ASN A 266 6.88 25.55 5.35
C ASN A 266 6.54 24.26 4.56
N TRP A 267 7.41 23.23 4.60
CA TRP A 267 7.24 21.94 3.92
C TRP A 267 8.00 20.81 4.66
N ALA A 268 7.50 19.57 4.61
CA ALA A 268 8.23 18.41 5.11
C ALA A 268 9.52 18.18 4.29
N PRO A 269 10.68 17.93 4.93
CA PRO A 269 11.90 17.62 4.19
C PRO A 269 11.73 16.30 3.44
N LEU A 270 12.30 16.22 2.23
CA LEU A 270 12.37 14.94 1.52
C LEU A 270 13.08 13.90 2.42
N PRO A 271 12.62 12.63 2.44
CA PRO A 271 13.31 11.60 3.19
C PRO A 271 14.78 11.54 2.73
N PRO A 272 15.73 11.31 3.66
CA PRO A 272 17.13 11.17 3.27
C PRO A 272 17.24 10.02 2.25
N PRO A 273 17.98 10.23 1.14
CA PRO A 273 18.14 9.20 0.12
C PRO A 273 18.77 7.95 0.75
N ARG A 274 18.30 6.78 0.31
CA ARG A 274 18.82 5.48 0.76
C ARG A 274 20.33 5.45 0.59
N GLN A 275 21.06 5.03 1.61
CA GLN A 275 22.50 4.85 1.53
C GLN A 275 22.81 3.42 1.10
N ILE A 276 23.29 3.24 -0.13
CA ILE A 276 23.72 1.95 -0.66
C ILE A 276 25.24 1.84 -0.48
N THR A 277 25.69 0.87 0.31
CA THR A 277 27.11 0.59 0.51
C THR A 277 27.44 -0.81 -0.01
N THR A 278 28.33 -0.89 -1.00
CA THR A 278 28.76 -2.17 -1.58
C THR A 278 29.45 -3.06 -0.55
N VAL A 279 29.03 -4.32 -0.47
CA VAL A 279 29.60 -5.39 0.36
C VAL A 279 30.33 -6.40 -0.51
N VAL A 280 29.70 -6.84 -1.60
CA VAL A 280 30.31 -7.66 -2.65
C VAL A 280 30.19 -6.89 -3.97
N PRO A 281 31.30 -6.58 -4.65
CA PRO A 281 31.27 -5.72 -5.82
C PRO A 281 30.50 -6.33 -6.97
N THR A 282 29.76 -5.49 -7.70
CA THR A 282 29.25 -5.78 -9.04
C THR A 282 30.38 -5.60 -10.07
N SER A 283 30.07 -5.85 -11.34
CA SER A 283 30.97 -5.67 -12.48
C SER A 283 30.93 -4.25 -13.04
N GLU A 284 30.22 -3.32 -12.41
CA GLU A 284 30.16 -1.90 -12.79
C GLU A 284 31.56 -1.28 -12.95
N LYS A 285 32.49 -1.66 -12.06
CA LYS A 285 33.89 -1.22 -12.09
C LYS A 285 34.84 -2.21 -12.77
N GLY A 286 34.32 -3.29 -13.38
CA GLY A 286 35.09 -4.38 -13.95
C GLY A 286 35.81 -5.27 -12.93
N GLY A 287 36.63 -6.20 -13.41
CA GLY A 287 37.51 -7.05 -12.59
C GLY A 287 36.80 -8.19 -11.85
N VAL A 288 35.52 -8.42 -12.14
CA VAL A 288 34.73 -9.52 -11.59
C VAL A 288 34.64 -10.62 -12.63
N MET A 289 34.97 -11.86 -12.25
CA MET A 289 34.88 -13.03 -13.13
C MET A 289 33.68 -13.89 -12.78
N TRP A 290 32.98 -14.35 -13.82
CA TRP A 290 31.88 -15.30 -13.75
C TRP A 290 32.24 -16.57 -14.49
N THR A 291 31.72 -17.69 -14.00
CA THR A 291 31.72 -18.98 -14.72
C THR A 291 30.32 -19.20 -15.29
N TYR A 292 30.17 -19.50 -16.57
CA TYR A 292 28.86 -19.55 -17.23
C TYR A 292 28.74 -20.64 -18.30
N THR A 293 27.50 -21.04 -18.59
CA THR A 293 27.13 -21.91 -19.71
C THR A 293 25.91 -21.36 -20.42
N LEU A 294 25.82 -21.63 -21.72
CA LEU A 294 24.67 -21.28 -22.58
C LEU A 294 23.86 -22.53 -22.97
N SER A 295 24.26 -23.69 -22.44
CA SER A 295 23.55 -24.95 -22.62
C SER A 295 23.05 -25.40 -21.25
N GLN A 296 21.83 -25.95 -21.23
CA GLN A 296 21.17 -26.36 -20.00
C GLN A 296 22.07 -27.28 -19.18
N PRO A 297 22.44 -26.88 -17.95
CA PRO A 297 23.27 -27.68 -17.07
C PRO A 297 22.45 -28.77 -16.37
N SER A 298 23.10 -29.53 -15.49
CA SER A 298 22.41 -30.46 -14.60
C SER A 298 21.40 -29.73 -13.70
N ALA A 299 20.38 -30.44 -13.22
CA ALA A 299 19.31 -29.85 -12.40
C ALA A 299 19.81 -29.22 -11.08
N ASP A 300 20.99 -29.62 -10.60
CA ASP A 300 21.64 -29.14 -9.38
C ASP A 300 22.69 -28.04 -9.62
N TRP A 301 22.67 -27.37 -10.78
CA TRP A 301 23.65 -26.35 -11.18
C TRP A 301 23.82 -25.21 -10.16
N PHE A 302 22.78 -24.90 -9.38
CA PHE A 302 22.79 -23.84 -8.35
C PHE A 302 23.42 -24.30 -7.03
N ALA A 303 23.68 -25.60 -6.84
CA ALA A 303 24.27 -26.13 -5.62
C ALA A 303 25.69 -25.60 -5.38
N THR A 304 26.11 -25.55 -4.11
CA THR A 304 27.44 -25.04 -3.72
C THR A 304 28.59 -25.83 -4.36
N ASN A 305 28.40 -27.13 -4.59
CA ASN A 305 29.36 -28.07 -5.16
C ASN A 305 29.08 -28.44 -6.62
N ALA A 306 28.23 -27.67 -7.33
CA ALA A 306 27.89 -27.95 -8.71
C ALA A 306 29.14 -28.03 -9.60
N ASN A 307 29.18 -29.02 -10.49
CA ASN A 307 30.30 -29.24 -11.40
C ASN A 307 30.25 -28.25 -12.57
N THR A 308 31.22 -27.34 -12.63
CA THR A 308 31.35 -26.34 -13.70
C THR A 308 32.58 -26.56 -14.59
N ALA A 309 33.15 -27.76 -14.61
CA ALA A 309 34.39 -28.02 -15.34
C ALA A 309 34.31 -27.74 -16.85
N THR A 310 33.11 -27.84 -17.44
CA THR A 310 32.84 -27.57 -18.86
C THR A 310 32.34 -26.14 -19.12
N TRP A 311 32.12 -25.34 -18.08
CA TRP A 311 31.60 -23.99 -18.21
C TRP A 311 32.72 -23.05 -18.65
N LYS A 312 32.34 -21.99 -19.36
CA LYS A 312 33.25 -20.94 -19.78
C LYS A 312 33.48 -19.97 -18.62
N THR A 313 34.55 -19.19 -18.69
CA THR A 313 34.81 -18.09 -17.76
C THR A 313 34.86 -16.78 -18.53
N GLY A 314 34.28 -15.73 -17.97
CA GLY A 314 34.22 -14.41 -18.60
C GLY A 314 34.13 -13.29 -17.57
N GLU A 315 34.48 -12.08 -17.98
CA GLU A 315 34.30 -10.91 -17.12
C GLU A 315 32.80 -10.57 -16.99
N GLY A 316 32.36 -10.15 -15.81
CA GLY A 316 30.95 -9.90 -15.53
C GLY A 316 30.39 -8.66 -16.22
N GLY A 317 29.08 -8.46 -16.04
CA GLY A 317 28.28 -7.72 -17.00
C GLY A 317 28.06 -8.60 -18.23
N LEU A 318 27.31 -9.69 -18.03
CA LEU A 318 27.05 -10.68 -19.07
C LEU A 318 25.88 -10.19 -19.93
N GLY A 319 26.12 -9.77 -21.17
CA GLY A 319 25.07 -9.17 -22.02
C GLY A 319 25.47 -8.93 -23.47
N ALA A 320 24.50 -8.75 -24.39
CA ALA A 320 24.75 -8.40 -25.80
C ALA A 320 24.44 -6.93 -26.12
N GLU A 321 23.24 -6.50 -25.76
CA GLU A 321 22.78 -5.10 -25.80
C GLU A 321 22.21 -4.81 -24.41
N GLY A 322 22.97 -4.09 -23.58
CA GLY A 322 22.50 -3.67 -22.26
C GLY A 322 21.85 -2.28 -22.33
N PRO A 323 21.03 -1.88 -21.34
CA PRO A 323 20.51 -0.52 -21.30
C PRO A 323 21.65 0.51 -21.18
N PRO A 324 21.42 1.78 -21.55
CA PRO A 324 22.46 2.79 -21.67
C PRO A 324 23.36 2.88 -20.42
N GLY A 325 24.67 2.68 -20.60
CA GLY A 325 25.66 2.76 -19.52
C GLY A 325 26.06 1.43 -18.88
N ALA A 326 25.40 0.32 -19.24
CA ALA A 326 25.80 -1.01 -18.78
C ALA A 326 27.17 -1.43 -19.35
N ARG A 327 28.10 -1.82 -18.47
CA ARG A 327 29.38 -2.40 -18.88
C ARG A 327 29.18 -3.86 -19.26
N ILE A 328 29.50 -4.21 -20.51
CA ILE A 328 29.47 -5.58 -21.01
C ILE A 328 30.89 -6.15 -20.99
N GLY A 329 31.15 -7.08 -20.06
CA GLY A 329 32.42 -7.79 -19.97
C GLY A 329 32.45 -9.08 -20.79
N THR A 330 31.30 -9.74 -20.93
CA THR A 330 31.16 -10.97 -21.72
C THR A 330 29.85 -10.95 -22.49
N ALA A 331 29.94 -11.17 -23.81
CA ALA A 331 28.77 -11.25 -24.66
C ALA A 331 28.09 -12.63 -24.61
N TRP A 332 26.76 -12.65 -24.63
CA TRP A 332 25.94 -13.84 -24.85
C TRP A 332 24.69 -13.44 -25.63
N ASN A 333 24.20 -14.34 -26.50
CA ASN A 333 23.08 -14.06 -27.41
C ASN A 333 22.13 -15.26 -27.59
N THR A 334 22.06 -16.13 -26.58
CA THR A 334 21.18 -17.32 -26.56
C THR A 334 19.88 -17.03 -25.80
N SER A 335 18.93 -17.96 -25.81
CA SER A 335 17.70 -17.85 -25.00
C SER A 335 17.99 -17.97 -23.51
N ASP A 336 19.08 -18.63 -23.12
CA ASP A 336 19.38 -18.88 -21.73
C ASP A 336 20.87 -18.69 -21.43
N ILE A 337 21.13 -18.23 -20.22
CA ILE A 337 22.46 -18.24 -19.61
C ILE A 337 22.34 -18.70 -18.16
N TRP A 338 23.22 -19.63 -17.78
CA TRP A 338 23.44 -19.99 -16.38
C TRP A 338 24.82 -19.51 -15.99
N ALA A 339 24.91 -18.74 -14.90
CA ALA A 339 26.16 -18.18 -14.43
C ALA A 339 26.34 -18.39 -12.92
N ARG A 340 27.59 -18.55 -12.51
CA ARG A 340 28.00 -18.76 -11.12
C ARG A 340 29.20 -17.88 -10.80
N ARG A 341 29.25 -17.43 -9.56
CA ARG A 341 30.37 -16.64 -9.03
C ARG A 341 30.60 -16.96 -7.57
N GLU A 342 31.84 -17.24 -7.23
CA GLU A 342 32.27 -17.36 -5.84
C GLU A 342 32.59 -15.97 -5.26
N PHE A 343 32.30 -15.77 -3.98
CA PHE A 343 32.65 -14.55 -3.26
C PHE A 343 32.92 -14.86 -1.79
N THR A 344 33.60 -13.95 -1.11
CA THR A 344 33.95 -14.10 0.31
C THR A 344 33.30 -13.02 1.17
N LEU A 345 32.82 -13.41 2.34
CA LEU A 345 32.31 -12.48 3.35
C LEU A 345 33.09 -12.63 4.66
N SER A 346 33.37 -11.53 5.33
CA SER A 346 33.84 -11.52 6.71
C SER A 346 32.69 -11.67 7.70
N ALA A 347 32.99 -12.06 8.94
CA ALA A 347 32.00 -12.07 10.02
C ALA A 347 31.43 -10.66 10.27
N ALA A 348 32.25 -9.61 10.12
CA ALA A 348 31.82 -8.22 10.28
C ALA A 348 30.81 -7.79 9.22
N GLN A 349 31.02 -8.17 7.95
CA GLN A 349 30.06 -7.89 6.87
C GLN A 349 28.72 -8.60 7.07
N LEU A 350 28.70 -9.68 7.85
CA LEU A 350 27.48 -10.42 8.20
C LEU A 350 26.84 -9.96 9.51
N ALA A 351 27.42 -8.99 10.23
CA ALA A 351 26.88 -8.52 11.49
C ALA A 351 25.49 -7.86 11.32
N ASN A 352 25.29 -7.13 10.22
CA ASN A 352 24.01 -6.52 9.86
C ASN A 352 23.35 -7.27 8.70
N ARG A 353 23.24 -8.60 8.85
CA ARG A 353 22.73 -9.49 7.81
C ARG A 353 21.37 -9.03 7.25
N ASP A 354 20.48 -8.53 8.10
CA ASP A 354 19.14 -8.10 7.70
C ASP A 354 19.12 -6.82 6.84
N GLU A 355 20.24 -6.10 6.75
CA GLU A 355 20.38 -4.94 5.86
C GLU A 355 20.93 -5.31 4.47
N LEU A 356 21.37 -6.56 4.28
CA LEU A 356 21.94 -7.02 3.02
C LEU A 356 20.85 -7.20 1.96
N GLN A 357 21.07 -6.58 0.81
CA GLN A 357 20.25 -6.71 -0.39
C GLN A 357 21.11 -7.16 -1.56
N LEU A 358 20.48 -7.86 -2.51
CA LEU A 358 21.11 -8.22 -3.78
C LEU A 358 21.16 -6.97 -4.64
N LEU A 359 22.36 -6.50 -4.98
CA LEU A 359 22.51 -5.39 -5.91
C LEU A 359 22.53 -5.97 -7.32
N LEU A 360 21.40 -5.93 -8.01
CA LEU A 360 21.15 -6.66 -9.26
C LEU A 360 20.91 -5.68 -10.41
N TYR A 361 21.48 -5.99 -11.56
CA TYR A 361 21.12 -5.39 -12.83
C TYR A 361 20.80 -6.53 -13.78
N HIS A 362 19.54 -6.64 -14.19
CA HIS A 362 19.06 -7.68 -15.08
C HIS A 362 18.23 -7.09 -16.21
N ASP A 363 18.29 -7.77 -17.35
CA ASP A 363 17.37 -7.62 -18.46
C ASP A 363 16.78 -9.00 -18.72
N GLU A 364 15.46 -9.08 -18.64
CA GLU A 364 14.62 -10.29 -18.56
C GLU A 364 14.58 -11.05 -17.23
N ASP A 365 13.71 -12.06 -17.23
CA ASP A 365 13.37 -12.89 -16.08
C ASP A 365 14.62 -13.63 -15.56
N ALA A 366 14.87 -13.52 -14.25
CA ALA A 366 16.06 -14.07 -13.61
C ALA A 366 15.74 -14.81 -12.31
N GLU A 367 16.30 -16.02 -12.19
CA GLU A 367 16.28 -16.82 -10.98
C GLU A 367 17.65 -16.78 -10.30
N VAL A 368 17.71 -16.28 -9.07
CA VAL A 368 18.96 -16.13 -8.31
C VAL A 368 18.96 -17.04 -7.11
N TYR A 369 20.09 -17.70 -6.88
CA TYR A 369 20.35 -18.59 -5.76
C TYR A 369 21.62 -18.15 -5.03
N ILE A 370 21.60 -18.27 -3.70
CA ILE A 370 22.76 -18.06 -2.84
C ILE A 370 23.01 -19.35 -2.07
N ASN A 371 24.22 -19.90 -2.22
CA ASN A 371 24.62 -21.15 -1.57
C ASN A 371 23.62 -22.30 -1.78
N GLY A 372 23.01 -22.38 -2.97
CA GLY A 372 22.04 -23.40 -3.34
C GLY A 372 20.61 -23.16 -2.83
N VAL A 373 20.33 -22.03 -2.19
CA VAL A 373 18.99 -21.65 -1.73
C VAL A 373 18.44 -20.53 -2.62
N ALA A 374 17.20 -20.67 -3.06
CA ALA A 374 16.52 -19.64 -3.86
C ALA A 374 16.49 -18.30 -3.12
N ALA A 375 17.10 -17.29 -3.72
CA ALA A 375 17.31 -15.97 -3.14
C ALA A 375 16.32 -14.95 -3.68
N LEU A 376 16.05 -14.97 -4.98
CA LEU A 376 15.21 -14.00 -5.67
C LEU A 376 14.72 -14.61 -6.99
N ASN A 377 13.47 -14.30 -7.38
CA ASN A 377 12.95 -14.49 -8.72
C ASN A 377 12.36 -13.15 -9.17
N VAL A 378 12.82 -12.64 -10.30
CA VAL A 378 12.39 -11.35 -10.86
C VAL A 378 11.96 -11.53 -12.30
N ALA A 379 11.02 -10.70 -12.73
CA ALA A 379 10.55 -10.63 -14.09
C ALA A 379 10.79 -9.24 -14.70
N GLY A 380 10.94 -9.16 -16.02
CA GLY A 380 11.22 -7.91 -16.73
C GLY A 380 12.67 -7.43 -16.56
N PHE A 381 12.89 -6.12 -16.52
CA PHE A 381 14.25 -5.54 -16.56
C PHE A 381 14.42 -4.35 -15.62
N THR A 382 15.66 -4.04 -15.25
CA THR A 382 16.06 -2.78 -14.61
C THR A 382 16.85 -1.90 -15.58
N SER A 383 16.96 -0.60 -15.28
CA SER A 383 17.80 0.34 -16.05
C SER A 383 19.17 0.62 -15.43
N GLY A 384 19.52 -0.14 -14.38
CA GLY A 384 20.72 0.03 -13.58
C GLY A 384 20.79 -0.99 -12.46
N TYR A 385 21.84 -0.87 -11.63
CA TYR A 385 21.96 -1.67 -10.41
C TYR A 385 20.96 -1.20 -9.36
N GLU A 386 20.01 -2.08 -9.04
CA GLU A 386 18.98 -1.82 -8.03
C GLU A 386 19.10 -2.83 -6.89
N PRO A 387 18.76 -2.43 -5.65
CA PRO A 387 18.84 -3.34 -4.53
C PRO A 387 17.51 -4.10 -4.36
N PHE A 388 17.60 -5.42 -4.26
CA PHE A 388 16.48 -6.34 -4.08
C PHE A 388 16.57 -7.07 -2.74
N GLU A 389 15.42 -7.26 -2.08
CA GLU A 389 15.35 -8.07 -0.88
C GLU A 389 15.74 -9.52 -1.17
N ILE A 390 16.52 -10.10 -0.27
CA ILE A 390 16.94 -11.50 -0.35
C ILE A 390 15.98 -12.33 0.48
N ASN A 391 15.51 -13.45 -0.07
CA ASN A 391 14.72 -14.41 0.70
C ASN A 391 15.42 -14.78 2.01
N LYS A 392 14.67 -14.82 3.12
CA LYS A 392 15.21 -15.07 4.47
C LYS A 392 16.02 -16.37 4.57
N ALA A 393 15.62 -17.43 3.87
CA ALA A 393 16.35 -18.70 3.88
C ALA A 393 17.71 -18.58 3.18
N ALA A 394 17.77 -17.88 2.05
CA ALA A 394 19.02 -17.62 1.34
C ALA A 394 19.94 -16.66 2.10
N LEU A 395 19.36 -15.67 2.76
CA LEU A 395 20.08 -14.77 3.66
C LEU A 395 20.68 -15.52 4.86
N ALA A 396 19.93 -16.48 5.43
CA ALA A 396 20.42 -17.37 6.47
C ALA A 396 21.56 -18.28 6.00
N ALA A 397 21.56 -18.67 4.71
CA ALA A 397 22.58 -19.53 4.12
C ALA A 397 23.94 -18.84 3.93
N LEU A 398 24.02 -17.50 3.98
CA LEU A 398 25.29 -16.78 3.93
C LEU A 398 26.17 -17.10 5.14
N LYS A 399 27.47 -17.29 4.91
CA LYS A 399 28.45 -17.65 5.94
C LYS A 399 29.75 -16.86 5.80
N PRO A 400 30.50 -16.66 6.91
CA PRO A 400 31.86 -16.17 6.80
C PRO A 400 32.71 -17.08 5.91
N GLY A 401 33.63 -16.51 5.15
CA GLY A 401 34.40 -17.20 4.13
C GLY A 401 33.65 -17.31 2.80
N LYS A 402 33.83 -18.43 2.11
CA LYS A 402 33.37 -18.66 0.72
C LYS A 402 31.86 -18.88 0.63
N ASN A 403 31.24 -18.19 -0.31
CA ASN A 403 29.85 -18.28 -0.72
C ASN A 403 29.77 -18.31 -2.26
N VAL A 404 28.59 -18.64 -2.79
CA VAL A 404 28.35 -18.78 -4.23
C VAL A 404 27.05 -18.09 -4.61
N PHE A 405 27.10 -17.23 -5.63
CA PHE A 405 25.95 -16.84 -6.44
C PHE A 405 25.77 -17.86 -7.56
N ALA A 406 24.52 -18.15 -7.87
CA ALA A 406 24.12 -18.85 -9.08
C ALA A 406 22.90 -18.14 -9.65
N VAL A 407 22.90 -17.90 -10.95
CA VAL A 407 21.80 -17.22 -11.66
C VAL A 407 21.49 -17.92 -12.96
N HIS A 408 20.19 -18.01 -13.27
CA HIS A 408 19.67 -18.34 -14.59
C HIS A 408 18.88 -17.16 -15.09
N VAL A 409 19.07 -16.81 -16.36
CA VAL A 409 18.26 -15.80 -17.05
C VAL A 409 17.66 -16.44 -18.28
N HIS A 410 16.37 -16.20 -18.49
CA HIS A 410 15.63 -16.62 -19.67
C HIS A 410 15.26 -15.40 -20.51
N GLN A 411 15.84 -15.30 -21.69
CA GLN A 411 15.62 -14.23 -22.65
C GLN A 411 14.32 -14.45 -23.44
N ASN A 412 13.33 -13.56 -23.25
CA ASN A 412 12.02 -13.61 -23.92
C ASN A 412 11.77 -12.48 -24.96
N GLY A 413 12.60 -11.44 -25.02
CA GLY A 413 12.69 -10.38 -26.05
C GLY A 413 13.67 -9.24 -25.68
N GLY A 414 14.07 -8.38 -26.63
CA GLY A 414 14.82 -7.15 -26.30
C GLY A 414 16.31 -7.31 -25.97
N GLY A 415 16.79 -6.54 -24.98
CA GLY A 415 18.20 -6.47 -24.57
C GLY A 415 18.59 -7.64 -23.68
N GLN A 416 19.89 -7.81 -23.39
CA GLN A 416 20.41 -8.93 -22.61
C GLN A 416 21.41 -8.42 -21.59
N TYR A 417 21.12 -8.60 -20.31
CA TYR A 417 22.07 -8.23 -19.26
C TYR A 417 21.85 -9.02 -17.97
N ILE A 418 22.93 -9.44 -17.35
CA ILE A 418 22.91 -9.90 -15.96
C ILE A 418 24.24 -9.61 -15.27
N ASP A 419 24.14 -8.96 -14.12
CA ASP A 419 25.23 -8.86 -13.16
C ASP A 419 24.68 -8.61 -11.74
N MET A 420 25.42 -9.05 -10.73
CA MET A 420 25.01 -8.86 -9.35
C MET A 420 26.16 -8.80 -8.34
N GLY A 421 25.85 -8.20 -7.20
CA GLY A 421 26.67 -8.17 -6.00
C GLY A 421 25.80 -8.10 -4.74
N LEU A 422 26.38 -7.66 -3.63
CA LEU A 422 25.66 -7.41 -2.37
C LEU A 422 25.94 -5.98 -1.92
N ALA A 423 24.93 -5.36 -1.34
CA ALA A 423 25.06 -4.07 -0.68
C ALA A 423 24.24 -4.05 0.62
N THR A 424 24.64 -3.20 1.57
CA THR A 424 23.74 -2.80 2.65
C THR A 424 22.94 -1.58 2.21
N VAL A 425 21.64 -1.56 2.52
CA VAL A 425 20.76 -0.41 2.25
C VAL A 425 20.21 0.15 3.55
N LYS A 426 20.49 1.43 3.83
CA LYS A 426 20.09 2.13 5.06
C LYS A 426 19.18 3.32 4.81
#